data_AF-A0A8B8Q3T4-F1
#
_entry.id   AF-A0A8B8Q3T4-F1
#
_cell.length_a   1.000
_cell.length_b   1.000
_cell.length_c   1.000
_cell.angle_alpha   90.00
_cell.angle_beta   90.00
_cell.angle_gamma   90.00
#
_symmetry.space_group_name_H-M   'P 1'
#
loop_
_entity.id
_entity.type
_entity.pdbx_description
1 polymer ?
#
loop_
_entity_poly.entity_id
_entity_poly.type
_entity_poly.pdbx_seq_one_letter_code
_entity_poly.pdbx_strand_id
1 'polypeptide(L)'
;MSLLSSYIGLILYQTYKDCDPYESGQIDKRDTILIYYVYSRLASIPGIRGVFVAGIFAATLSTLSSFQNSMAALLLEDIVKPIVASRSNGKQMSEQNSTRLSKIFSLLFGLSCIGLTFVVGRFSGLLQAAFTLFGALGAPFLGAFYMGMLSRFVNTIGVVTGMLAGFTFGLYVQIYQMFYMPALEPSLPISTAGCPANLSTLSGAPMQRLESMAFLHQDTPMTFTESIASSVRHHDDDEDDDDDDGKEEEGTSLEASALTLGPKCHGSGGRSCLE
;
A
#
# COMPACT_ATOMS: atom_id res chain seq x y z
N MET A 1 -2.99 0.14 -14.16
CA MET A 1 -2.86 -1.15 -13.46
C MET A 1 -4.09 -2.04 -13.60
N SER A 2 -5.31 -1.54 -13.39
CA SER A 2 -6.54 -2.37 -13.35
C SER A 2 -6.89 -3.12 -14.65
N LEU A 3 -6.59 -2.55 -15.82
CA LEU A 3 -6.85 -3.23 -17.10
C LEU A 3 -5.91 -4.42 -17.32
N LEU A 4 -4.63 -4.28 -16.95
CA LEU A 4 -3.64 -5.34 -17.09
C LEU A 4 -3.91 -6.50 -16.13
N SER A 5 -4.25 -6.21 -14.87
CA SER A 5 -4.61 -7.25 -13.90
C SER A 5 -5.89 -8.00 -14.29
N SER A 6 -6.89 -7.29 -14.82
CA SER A 6 -8.12 -7.91 -15.35
C SER A 6 -7.82 -8.85 -16.53
N TYR A 7 -6.99 -8.41 -17.47
CA TYR A 7 -6.58 -9.22 -18.61
C TYR A 7 -5.82 -10.49 -18.19
N ILE A 8 -4.90 -10.38 -17.24
CA ILE A 8 -4.20 -11.54 -16.65
C ILE A 8 -5.19 -12.50 -15.98
N GLY A 9 -6.19 -11.98 -15.26
CA GLY A 9 -7.26 -12.79 -14.66
C GLY A 9 -8.06 -13.58 -15.71
N LEU A 10 -8.38 -12.99 -16.85
CA LEU A 10 -9.06 -13.67 -17.96
C LEU A 10 -8.21 -14.78 -18.58
N ILE A 11 -6.90 -14.55 -18.77
CA ILE A 11 -5.98 -15.57 -19.27
C ILE A 11 -5.89 -16.76 -18.31
N LEU A 12 -5.77 -16.48 -17.00
CA LEU A 12 -5.75 -17.52 -15.97
C LEU A 12 -7.04 -18.33 -15.99
N TYR A 13 -8.19 -17.65 -16.06
CA TYR A 13 -9.49 -18.31 -16.15
C TYR A 13 -9.59 -19.22 -17.38
N GLN A 14 -9.21 -18.74 -18.57
CA GLN A 14 -9.21 -19.56 -19.78
C GLN A 14 -8.29 -20.78 -19.66
N THR A 15 -7.15 -20.64 -18.99
CA THR A 15 -6.16 -21.73 -18.83
C THR A 15 -6.63 -22.80 -17.85
N TYR A 16 -7.31 -22.40 -16.78
CA TYR A 16 -7.68 -23.27 -15.65
C TYR A 16 -9.17 -23.61 -15.58
N LYS A 17 -9.96 -23.24 -16.59
CA LYS A 17 -11.40 -23.56 -16.68
C LYS A 17 -11.69 -25.07 -16.60
N ASP A 18 -10.84 -25.88 -17.22
CA ASP A 18 -11.04 -27.34 -17.35
C ASP A 18 -10.32 -28.16 -16.25
N CYS A 19 -9.36 -27.55 -15.56
CA CYS A 19 -8.66 -28.15 -14.42
C CYS A 19 -8.14 -27.05 -13.48
N ASP A 20 -8.84 -26.82 -12.38
CA ASP A 20 -8.42 -25.86 -11.37
C ASP A 20 -7.31 -26.44 -10.46
N PRO A 21 -6.13 -25.81 -10.37
CA PRO A 21 -5.05 -26.23 -9.48
C PRO A 21 -5.39 -26.09 -7.99
N TYR A 22 -6.39 -25.28 -7.62
CA TYR A 22 -6.87 -25.16 -6.25
C TYR A 22 -7.72 -26.37 -5.83
N GLU A 23 -8.78 -26.68 -6.58
CA GLU A 23 -9.66 -27.84 -6.32
C GLU A 23 -8.94 -29.19 -6.48
N SER A 24 -7.91 -29.25 -7.35
CA SER A 24 -7.09 -30.46 -7.52
C SER A 24 -6.01 -30.64 -6.43
N GLY A 25 -5.96 -29.76 -5.42
CA GLY A 25 -5.05 -29.88 -4.27
C GLY A 25 -3.58 -29.57 -4.58
N GLN A 26 -3.28 -28.93 -5.71
CA GLN A 26 -1.92 -28.54 -6.09
C GLN A 26 -1.48 -27.22 -5.43
N ILE A 27 -2.43 -26.43 -4.94
CA ILE A 27 -2.20 -25.13 -4.30
C ILE A 27 -3.06 -25.01 -3.05
N ASP A 28 -2.45 -24.55 -1.95
CA ASP A 28 -3.11 -24.36 -0.64
C ASP A 28 -3.95 -23.08 -0.56
N LYS A 29 -3.58 -22.03 -1.32
CA LYS A 29 -4.20 -20.69 -1.27
C LYS A 29 -4.59 -20.18 -2.66
N ARG A 30 -5.78 -19.59 -2.79
CA ARG A 30 -6.28 -19.02 -4.06
C ARG A 30 -5.43 -17.86 -4.58
N ASP A 31 -4.86 -17.05 -3.67
CA ASP A 31 -4.09 -15.84 -4.02
C ASP A 31 -2.75 -16.11 -4.74
N THR A 32 -2.27 -17.36 -4.75
CA THR A 32 -0.96 -17.72 -5.31
C THR A 32 -1.04 -18.35 -6.70
N ILE A 33 -2.24 -18.40 -7.29
CA ILE A 33 -2.51 -19.01 -8.61
C ILE A 33 -1.68 -18.37 -9.74
N LEU A 34 -1.46 -17.05 -9.68
CA LEU A 34 -0.66 -16.34 -10.68
C LEU A 34 0.81 -16.78 -10.63
N ILE A 35 1.37 -16.92 -9.42
CA ILE A 35 2.76 -17.37 -9.24
C ILE A 35 2.91 -18.80 -9.74
N TYR A 36 1.92 -19.66 -9.44
CA TYR A 36 1.88 -21.03 -9.93
C TYR A 36 1.81 -21.10 -11.46
N TYR A 37 1.04 -20.24 -12.11
CA TYR A 37 0.97 -20.17 -13.57
C TYR A 37 2.32 -19.84 -14.20
N VAL A 38 3.01 -18.82 -13.70
CA VAL A 38 4.35 -18.45 -14.20
C VAL A 38 5.36 -19.57 -13.94
N TYR A 39 5.30 -20.21 -12.78
CA TYR A 39 6.21 -21.30 -12.45
C TYR A 39 6.01 -22.53 -13.35
N SER A 40 4.76 -22.89 -13.66
CA SER A 40 4.40 -24.12 -14.39
C SER A 40 4.39 -23.94 -15.92
N ARG A 41 3.80 -22.86 -16.42
CA ARG A 41 3.56 -22.66 -17.86
C ARG A 41 4.69 -21.91 -18.56
N LEU A 42 5.40 -21.03 -17.85
CA LEU A 42 6.52 -20.26 -18.40
C LEU A 42 7.89 -20.92 -18.14
N ALA A 43 7.90 -22.19 -17.72
CA ALA A 43 9.13 -22.96 -17.48
C ALA A 43 9.97 -23.19 -18.75
N SER A 44 9.37 -23.06 -19.94
CA SER A 44 10.05 -23.23 -21.23
C SER A 44 11.08 -22.14 -21.53
N ILE A 45 10.96 -20.96 -20.93
CA ILE A 45 11.87 -19.83 -21.16
C ILE A 45 12.81 -19.72 -19.94
N PRO A 46 14.12 -19.97 -20.10
CA PRO A 46 15.06 -19.84 -18.99
C PRO A 46 15.14 -18.37 -18.53
N GLY A 47 15.22 -18.14 -17.22
CA GLY A 47 15.38 -16.80 -16.62
C GLY A 47 14.08 -16.04 -16.33
N ILE A 48 12.98 -16.29 -17.06
CA ILE A 48 11.74 -15.50 -16.91
C ILE A 48 11.12 -15.60 -15.51
N ARG A 49 11.23 -16.78 -14.87
CA ARG A 49 10.75 -17.01 -13.51
C ARG A 49 11.47 -16.13 -12.48
N GLY A 50 12.78 -15.96 -12.65
CA GLY A 50 13.60 -15.10 -11.78
C GLY A 50 13.28 -13.64 -11.98
N VAL A 51 13.18 -13.18 -13.23
CA VAL A 51 12.79 -11.79 -13.56
C VAL A 51 11.41 -11.45 -13.01
N PHE A 52 10.45 -12.37 -13.13
CA PHE A 52 9.10 -12.17 -12.60
C PHE A 52 9.09 -11.99 -11.07
N VAL A 53 9.77 -12.88 -10.35
CA VAL A 53 9.86 -12.81 -8.88
C VAL A 53 10.62 -11.57 -8.43
N ALA A 54 11.73 -11.23 -9.10
CA ALA A 54 12.49 -10.00 -8.83
C ALA A 54 11.64 -8.74 -9.04
N GLY A 55 10.81 -8.70 -10.09
CA GLY A 55 9.90 -7.59 -10.35
C GLY A 55 8.84 -7.42 -9.26
N ILE A 56 8.26 -8.51 -8.75
CA ILE A 56 7.30 -8.46 -7.64
C ILE A 56 7.95 -7.91 -6.37
N PHE A 57 9.14 -8.39 -6.02
CA PHE A 57 9.88 -7.87 -4.87
C PHE A 57 10.22 -6.40 -5.03
N ALA A 58 10.72 -5.98 -6.19
CA ALA A 58 11.01 -4.58 -6.48
C ALA A 58 9.78 -3.68 -6.37
N ALA A 59 8.64 -4.08 -6.97
CA ALA A 59 7.39 -3.33 -6.91
C ALA A 59 6.83 -3.23 -5.47
N THR A 60 6.90 -4.33 -4.71
CA THR A 60 6.44 -4.38 -3.32
C THR A 60 7.30 -3.49 -2.43
N LEU A 61 8.63 -3.58 -2.56
CA LEU A 61 9.57 -2.79 -1.75
C LEU A 61 9.49 -1.29 -2.07
N SER A 62 9.26 -0.90 -3.32
CA SER A 62 9.05 0.51 -3.71
C SER A 62 7.78 1.10 -3.10
N THR A 63 6.68 0.34 -3.13
CA THR A 63 5.41 0.75 -2.49
C THR A 63 5.55 0.79 -0.97
N LEU A 64 6.24 -0.19 -0.38
CA LEU A 64 6.43 -0.26 1.06
C LEU A 64 7.32 0.88 1.58
N SER A 65 8.37 1.23 0.85
CA SER A 65 9.27 2.33 1.19
C SER A 65 8.54 3.68 1.17
N SER A 66 7.81 3.97 0.09
CA SER A 66 7.01 5.20 0.01
C SER A 66 5.92 5.26 1.09
N PHE A 67 5.24 4.15 1.37
CA PHE A 67 4.27 4.06 2.46
C PHE A 67 4.89 4.36 3.84
N GLN A 68 6.04 3.75 4.14
CA GLN A 68 6.73 3.97 5.41
C GLN A 68 7.25 5.40 5.54
N ASN A 69 7.79 5.97 4.47
CA ASN A 69 8.27 7.35 4.45
C ASN A 69 7.15 8.35 4.72
N SER A 70 6.01 8.21 4.02
CA SER A 70 4.86 9.09 4.25
C SER A 70 4.23 8.89 5.64
N MET A 71 4.14 7.67 6.15
CA MET A 71 3.63 7.41 7.50
C MET A 71 4.52 8.00 8.59
N ALA A 72 5.84 7.89 8.46
CA ALA A 72 6.79 8.50 9.39
C ALA A 72 6.67 10.04 9.37
N ALA A 73 6.53 10.64 8.18
CA ALA A 73 6.29 12.07 8.03
C ALA A 73 4.95 12.49 8.66
N LEU A 74 3.85 11.77 8.41
CA LEU A 74 2.54 12.06 9.01
C LEU A 74 2.58 11.95 10.54
N LEU A 75 3.23 10.94 11.11
CA LEU A 75 3.38 10.87 12.57
C LEU A 75 4.17 12.07 13.12
N LEU A 76 5.20 12.50 12.40
CA LEU A 76 6.02 13.62 12.84
C LEU A 76 5.25 14.95 12.78
N GLU A 77 4.60 15.23 11.65
CA GLU A 77 3.83 16.46 11.42
C GLU A 77 2.53 16.50 12.23
N ASP A 78 1.73 15.43 12.21
CA ASP A 78 0.38 15.43 12.78
C ASP A 78 0.36 15.11 14.28
N ILE A 79 1.35 14.38 14.80
CA ILE A 79 1.35 13.93 16.20
C ILE A 79 2.50 14.56 16.99
N VAL A 80 3.74 14.44 16.53
CA VAL A 80 4.93 14.86 17.31
C VAL A 80 5.01 16.37 17.44
N LYS A 81 4.97 17.11 16.33
CA LYS A 81 5.06 18.58 16.34
C LYS A 81 4.00 19.24 17.25
N PRO A 82 2.69 18.91 17.16
CA PRO A 82 1.71 19.53 18.05
C PRO A 82 1.89 19.13 19.52
N ILE A 83 2.27 17.88 19.83
CA ILE A 83 2.53 17.45 21.21
C ILE A 83 3.73 18.19 21.80
N VAL A 84 4.81 18.35 21.04
CA VAL A 84 6.01 19.05 21.53
C VAL A 84 5.78 20.54 21.64
N ALA A 85 5.08 21.17 20.69
CA ALA A 85 4.66 22.57 20.78
C ALA A 85 3.80 22.80 22.04
N SER A 86 2.87 21.90 22.34
CA SER A 86 2.03 21.97 23.54
C SER A 86 2.80 21.74 24.84
N ARG A 87 3.85 20.91 24.84
CA ARG A 87 4.64 20.56 26.04
C ARG A 87 5.79 21.53 26.31
N SER A 88 6.33 22.16 25.26
CA SER A 88 7.54 23.00 25.32
C SER A 88 7.24 24.50 25.19
N ASN A 89 6.02 24.95 25.53
CA ASN A 89 5.60 26.37 25.45
C ASN A 89 5.92 27.00 24.08
N GLY A 90 5.62 26.29 22.98
CA GLY A 90 5.84 26.80 21.62
C GLY A 90 7.28 26.75 21.10
N LYS A 91 8.21 26.10 21.82
CA LYS A 91 9.56 25.88 21.28
C LYS A 91 9.51 24.87 20.14
N GLN A 92 9.96 25.30 18.95
CA GLN A 92 10.09 24.42 17.79
C GLN A 92 11.15 23.34 18.05
N MET A 93 10.87 22.11 17.61
CA MET A 93 11.85 21.02 17.68
C MET A 93 13.03 21.32 16.76
N SER A 94 14.24 21.09 17.24
CA SER A 94 15.46 21.08 16.41
C SER A 94 15.36 19.98 15.36
N GLU A 95 15.74 20.30 14.13
CA GLU A 95 15.68 19.42 12.95
C GLU A 95 16.40 18.09 13.17
N GLN A 96 17.56 18.12 13.83
CA GLN A 96 18.33 16.92 14.17
C GLN A 96 17.53 15.91 15.04
N ASN A 97 16.66 16.42 15.93
CA ASN A 97 15.82 15.56 16.76
C ASN A 97 14.61 15.03 15.98
N SER A 98 14.07 15.82 15.05
CA SER A 98 12.99 15.41 14.15
C SER A 98 13.44 14.25 13.26
N THR A 99 14.63 14.34 12.66
CA THR A 99 15.19 13.29 11.81
C THR A 99 15.46 12.00 12.60
N ARG A 100 15.98 12.10 13.83
CA ARG A 100 16.15 10.93 14.71
C ARG A 100 14.82 10.27 15.06
N LEU A 101 13.78 11.05 15.34
CA LEU A 101 12.45 10.51 15.64
C LEU A 101 11.82 9.82 14.43
N SER A 102 11.93 10.43 13.24
CA SER A 102 11.46 9.83 11.99
C SER A 102 12.10 8.46 11.74
N LYS A 103 13.43 8.35 11.92
CA LYS A 103 14.16 7.07 11.81
C LYS A 103 13.64 6.01 12.80
N ILE A 104 13.31 6.41 14.03
CA ILE A 104 12.72 5.51 15.05
C ILE A 104 11.31 5.05 14.64
N PHE A 105 10.46 5.95 14.15
CA PHE A 105 9.11 5.58 13.70
C PHE A 105 9.15 4.62 12.52
N SER A 106 10.01 4.87 11.53
CA SER A 106 10.21 3.95 10.40
C SER A 106 10.63 2.55 10.86
N LEU A 107 11.52 2.45 11.86
CA LEU A 107 11.94 1.17 12.43
C LEU A 107 10.78 0.45 13.15
N LEU A 108 9.99 1.18 13.95
CA LEU A 108 8.84 0.63 14.67
C LEU A 108 7.75 0.12 13.70
N PHE A 109 7.47 0.85 12.62
CA PHE A 109 6.55 0.40 11.58
C PHE A 109 7.06 -0.84 10.85
N GLY A 110 8.36 -0.89 10.53
CA GLY A 110 8.98 -2.08 9.96
C GLY A 110 8.82 -3.31 10.87
N LEU A 111 9.08 -3.17 12.17
CA LEU A 111 8.92 -4.24 13.15
C LEU A 111 7.46 -4.68 13.30
N SER A 112 6.52 -3.72 13.31
CA SER A 112 5.08 -4.01 13.34
C SER A 112 4.62 -4.76 12.09
N CYS A 113 5.18 -4.44 10.92
CA CYS A 113 4.90 -5.14 9.67
C CYS A 113 5.34 -6.60 9.75
N ILE A 114 6.56 -6.87 10.26
CA ILE A 114 7.05 -8.23 10.52
C ILE A 114 6.10 -8.97 11.48
N GLY A 115 5.65 -8.33 12.55
CA GLY A 115 4.66 -8.91 13.47
C GLY A 115 3.35 -9.29 12.77
N LEU A 116 2.85 -8.44 11.87
CA LEU A 116 1.62 -8.68 11.13
C LEU A 116 1.74 -9.87 10.17
N THR A 117 2.91 -10.13 9.59
CA THR A 117 3.11 -11.28 8.68
C THR A 117 2.76 -12.63 9.32
N PHE A 118 2.99 -12.79 10.63
CA PHE A 118 2.62 -14.01 11.36
C PHE A 118 1.11 -14.22 11.45
N VAL A 119 0.34 -13.13 11.48
CA VAL A 119 -1.14 -13.16 11.56
C VAL A 119 -1.73 -13.45 10.18
N VAL A 120 -1.14 -12.88 9.13
CA VAL A 120 -1.53 -13.05 7.72
C VAL A 120 -1.59 -14.52 7.32
N GLY A 121 -0.72 -15.38 7.89
CA GLY A 121 -0.72 -16.82 7.61
C GLY A 121 -2.05 -17.56 7.95
N ARG A 122 -2.93 -16.97 8.77
CA ARG A 122 -4.20 -17.58 9.21
C ARG A 122 -5.40 -17.25 8.32
N PHE A 123 -5.25 -16.36 7.35
CA PHE A 123 -6.34 -15.96 6.47
C PHE A 123 -6.33 -16.81 5.18
N SER A 124 -7.50 -17.31 4.79
CA SER A 124 -7.72 -18.09 3.56
C SER A 124 -7.98 -17.24 2.31
N GLY A 125 -8.15 -15.93 2.46
CA GLY A 125 -8.32 -14.97 1.37
C GLY A 125 -7.72 -13.60 1.73
N LEU A 126 -6.45 -13.40 1.38
CA LEU A 126 -5.67 -12.22 1.77
C LEU A 126 -6.09 -10.97 1.03
N LEU A 127 -6.31 -11.09 -0.28
CA LEU A 127 -6.72 -9.97 -1.11
C LEU A 127 -8.09 -9.45 -0.67
N GLN A 128 -9.04 -10.34 -0.43
CA GLN A 128 -10.37 -9.97 0.02
C GLN A 128 -10.34 -9.32 1.42
N ALA A 129 -9.56 -9.87 2.35
CA ALA A 129 -9.39 -9.27 3.68
C ALA A 129 -8.78 -7.86 3.60
N ALA A 130 -7.74 -7.68 2.78
CA ALA A 130 -7.09 -6.38 2.59
C ALA A 130 -8.04 -5.33 1.98
N PHE A 131 -8.73 -5.66 0.89
CA PHE A 131 -9.69 -4.74 0.27
C PHE A 131 -10.87 -4.40 1.18
N THR A 132 -11.32 -5.38 1.96
CA THR A 132 -12.37 -5.16 2.97
C THR A 132 -11.90 -4.15 4.03
N LEU A 133 -10.67 -4.29 4.52
CA LEU A 133 -10.11 -3.39 5.52
C LEU A 133 -9.90 -1.98 4.94
N PHE A 134 -9.34 -1.88 3.73
CA PHE A 134 -9.17 -0.59 3.04
C PHE A 134 -10.50 0.09 2.76
N GLY A 135 -11.53 -0.65 2.36
CA GLY A 135 -12.88 -0.12 2.18
C GLY A 135 -13.50 0.36 3.49
N ALA A 136 -13.44 -0.47 4.54
CA ALA A 136 -14.04 -0.16 5.83
C ALA A 136 -13.38 1.04 6.53
N LEU A 137 -12.05 1.15 6.47
CA LEU A 137 -11.33 2.30 7.03
C LEU A 137 -11.39 3.50 6.10
N GLY A 138 -11.16 3.31 4.80
CA GLY A 138 -11.06 4.39 3.82
C GLY A 138 -12.38 5.12 3.56
N ALA A 139 -13.52 4.43 3.59
CA ALA A 139 -14.83 5.03 3.31
C ALA A 139 -15.18 6.23 4.22
N PRO A 140 -15.09 6.16 5.57
CA PRO A 140 -15.37 7.31 6.43
C PRO A 140 -14.37 8.45 6.26
N PHE A 141 -13.08 8.18 6.04
CA PHE A 141 -12.08 9.23 5.77
C PHE A 141 -12.36 9.95 4.46
N LEU A 142 -12.66 9.20 3.41
CA LEU A 142 -12.99 9.74 2.11
C LEU A 142 -14.30 10.55 2.16
N GLY A 143 -15.30 10.06 2.89
CA GLY A 143 -16.55 10.78 3.12
C GLY A 143 -16.36 12.11 3.87
N ALA A 144 -15.52 12.12 4.91
CA ALA A 144 -15.18 13.34 5.64
C ALA A 144 -14.48 14.37 4.75
N PHE A 145 -13.54 13.92 3.92
CA PHE A 145 -12.82 14.77 2.97
C PHE A 145 -13.77 15.39 1.94
N TYR A 146 -14.64 14.59 1.32
CA TYR A 146 -15.64 15.12 0.39
C TYR A 146 -16.62 16.07 1.04
N MET A 147 -17.06 15.79 2.28
CA MET A 147 -17.99 16.69 2.97
C MET A 147 -17.34 18.05 3.29
N GLY A 148 -16.07 18.05 3.69
CA GLY A 148 -15.29 19.27 3.93
C GLY A 148 -15.01 20.07 2.66
N MET A 149 -14.83 19.41 1.52
CA MET A 149 -14.58 20.07 0.23
C MET A 149 -15.86 20.64 -0.40
N LEU A 150 -16.96 19.88 -0.38
CA LEU A 150 -18.19 20.21 -1.12
C LEU A 150 -19.15 21.11 -0.34
N SER A 151 -19.09 21.11 0.99
CA SER A 151 -20.05 21.85 1.81
C SER A 151 -19.38 22.86 2.73
N ARG A 152 -19.71 24.14 2.52
CA ARG A 152 -19.24 25.26 3.35
C ARG A 152 -19.93 25.36 4.72
N PHE A 153 -21.01 24.62 4.94
CA PHE A 153 -21.82 24.70 6.16
C PHE A 153 -21.49 23.61 7.19
N VAL A 154 -20.40 22.87 6.98
CA VAL A 154 -20.03 21.71 7.78
C VAL A 154 -19.27 22.14 9.02
N ASN A 155 -19.78 21.72 10.17
CA ASN A 155 -19.13 21.95 11.46
C ASN A 155 -18.19 20.77 11.81
N THR A 156 -17.12 21.03 12.56
CA THR A 156 -16.14 20.02 13.01
C THR A 156 -16.80 18.86 13.75
N ILE A 157 -17.77 19.16 14.62
CA ILE A 157 -18.51 18.14 15.38
C ILE A 157 -19.31 17.23 14.45
N GLY A 158 -19.89 17.79 13.38
CA GLY A 158 -20.63 17.03 12.37
C GLY A 158 -19.74 16.06 11.60
N VAL A 159 -18.53 16.48 11.22
CA VAL A 159 -17.56 15.60 10.54
C VAL A 159 -17.10 14.47 11.45
N VAL A 160 -16.73 14.79 12.69
CA VAL A 160 -16.24 13.78 13.64
C VAL A 160 -17.34 12.76 13.96
N THR A 161 -18.56 13.23 14.27
CA THR A 161 -19.70 12.33 14.55
C THR A 161 -20.10 11.51 13.32
N GLY A 162 -20.06 12.09 12.12
CA GLY A 162 -20.28 11.40 10.85
C GLY A 162 -19.23 10.32 10.57
N MET A 163 -17.95 10.60 10.82
CA MET A 163 -16.88 9.60 10.70
C MET A 163 -17.08 8.43 11.67
N LEU A 164 -17.35 8.70 12.95
CA LEU A 164 -17.59 7.66 13.95
C LEU A 164 -18.85 6.83 13.63
N ALA A 165 -19.94 7.48 13.23
CA ALA A 165 -21.17 6.80 12.81
C ALA A 165 -20.95 5.94 11.55
N GLY A 166 -20.24 6.47 10.55
CA GLY A 166 -19.90 5.75 9.32
C GLY A 166 -19.00 4.54 9.59
N PHE A 167 -17.99 4.70 10.44
CA PHE A 167 -17.10 3.61 10.83
C PHE A 167 -17.83 2.51 11.59
N THR A 168 -18.64 2.87 12.60
CA THR A 168 -19.44 1.90 13.37
C THR A 168 -20.46 1.18 12.51
N PHE A 169 -21.15 1.88 11.61
CA PHE A 169 -22.07 1.28 10.65
C PHE A 169 -21.35 0.35 9.67
N GLY A 170 -20.20 0.77 9.13
CA GLY A 170 -19.37 -0.06 8.25
C GLY A 170 -18.93 -1.35 8.93
N LEU A 171 -18.42 -1.27 10.17
CA LEU A 171 -18.08 -2.44 10.97
C LEU A 171 -19.28 -3.35 11.22
N TYR A 172 -20.44 -2.78 11.54
CA TYR A 172 -21.68 -3.54 11.71
C TYR A 172 -22.04 -4.33 10.44
N VAL A 173 -21.97 -3.70 9.26
CA VAL A 173 -22.24 -4.36 7.99
C VAL A 173 -21.22 -5.47 7.72
N GLN A 174 -19.94 -5.27 8.00
CA GLN A 174 -18.91 -6.31 7.80
C GLN A 174 -19.12 -7.51 8.73
N ILE A 175 -19.44 -7.27 10.00
CA ILE A 175 -19.78 -8.34 10.96
C ILE A 175 -21.06 -9.05 10.50
N TYR A 176 -22.07 -8.30 10.07
CA TYR A 176 -23.32 -8.86 9.57
C TYR A 176 -23.10 -9.78 8.36
N GLN A 177 -22.27 -9.35 7.40
CA GLN A 177 -21.88 -10.18 6.27
C GLN A 177 -21.18 -11.46 6.73
N MET A 178 -20.25 -11.37 7.70
CA MET A 178 -19.54 -12.52 8.23
C MET A 178 -20.47 -13.58 8.87
N PHE A 179 -21.54 -13.16 9.55
CA PHE A 179 -22.44 -14.07 10.27
C PHE A 179 -23.66 -14.53 9.48
N TYR A 180 -24.26 -13.67 8.66
CA TYR A 180 -25.59 -13.89 8.08
C TYR A 180 -25.57 -14.12 6.57
N MET A 181 -24.50 -13.73 5.87
CA MET A 181 -24.35 -13.95 4.43
C MET A 181 -22.97 -14.55 4.14
N PRO A 182 -22.80 -15.88 4.20
CA PRO A 182 -21.58 -16.48 3.66
C PRO A 182 -21.45 -15.99 2.23
N ALA A 183 -20.30 -15.38 1.92
CA ALA A 183 -20.05 -14.73 0.64
C ALA A 183 -20.60 -15.60 -0.49
N LEU A 184 -21.66 -15.13 -1.15
CA LEU A 184 -22.09 -15.68 -2.41
C LEU A 184 -21.00 -15.23 -3.39
N GLU A 185 -19.85 -15.88 -3.36
CA GLU A 185 -18.90 -15.81 -4.45
C GLU A 185 -19.57 -16.65 -5.54
N PRO A 186 -20.19 -16.07 -6.59
CA PRO A 186 -20.46 -16.84 -7.79
C PRO A 186 -19.09 -17.24 -8.32
N SER A 187 -18.58 -18.38 -7.87
CA SER A 187 -17.49 -19.03 -8.55
C SER A 187 -17.97 -19.24 -9.98
N LEU A 188 -17.23 -18.69 -10.94
CA LEU A 188 -17.48 -19.04 -12.33
C LEU A 188 -17.41 -20.57 -12.41
N PRO A 189 -18.25 -21.21 -13.24
CA PRO A 189 -18.27 -22.67 -13.32
C PRO A 189 -16.90 -23.18 -13.76
N ILE A 190 -16.15 -23.70 -12.79
CA ILE A 190 -14.88 -24.39 -13.00
C ILE A 190 -15.17 -25.89 -13.09
N SER A 191 -14.47 -26.57 -13.99
CA SER A 191 -14.57 -28.02 -14.14
C SER A 191 -13.27 -28.66 -13.69
N THR A 192 -13.36 -29.84 -13.06
CA THR A 192 -12.22 -30.70 -12.73
C THR A 192 -12.09 -31.89 -13.71
N ALA A 193 -12.93 -31.93 -14.75
CA ALA A 193 -13.01 -33.06 -15.69
C ALA A 193 -11.73 -33.25 -16.52
N GLY A 194 -10.89 -32.22 -16.65
CA GLY A 194 -9.63 -32.28 -17.39
C GLY A 194 -8.38 -32.57 -16.53
N CYS A 195 -8.51 -32.81 -15.22
CA CYS A 195 -7.35 -33.02 -14.35
C CYS A 195 -6.78 -34.44 -14.44
N PRO A 196 -5.43 -34.62 -14.50
CA PRO A 196 -4.81 -35.94 -14.54
C PRO A 196 -4.95 -36.67 -13.18
N ALA A 197 -5.58 -37.86 -13.19
CA ALA A 197 -5.90 -38.65 -11.99
C ALA A 197 -4.69 -39.16 -11.16
N ASN A 198 -3.46 -39.01 -11.67
CA ASN A 198 -2.24 -39.56 -11.05
C ASN A 198 -1.40 -38.54 -10.26
N LEU A 199 -1.89 -37.31 -10.04
CA LEU A 199 -1.14 -36.26 -9.36
C LEU A 199 -1.46 -36.10 -7.86
N SER A 200 -2.27 -36.99 -7.28
CA SER A 200 -2.55 -36.98 -5.84
C SER A 200 -1.36 -37.43 -4.98
N THR A 201 -0.33 -38.05 -5.57
CA THR A 201 0.85 -38.61 -4.85
C THR A 201 2.11 -37.73 -4.93
N LEU A 202 2.07 -36.62 -5.67
CA LEU A 202 3.15 -35.61 -5.76
C LEU A 202 2.83 -34.34 -4.94
N SER A 203 2.08 -34.51 -3.86
CA SER A 203 1.58 -33.48 -2.92
C SER A 203 2.67 -32.68 -2.16
N GLY A 204 3.93 -32.66 -2.61
CA GLY A 204 5.04 -32.11 -1.83
C GLY A 204 6.10 -31.27 -2.56
N ALA A 205 6.00 -31.02 -3.87
CA ALA A 205 7.06 -30.27 -4.56
C ALA A 205 6.51 -29.51 -5.78
N PRO A 206 6.11 -28.23 -5.61
CA PRO A 206 7.03 -27.18 -6.06
C PRO A 206 7.03 -25.86 -5.26
N MET A 207 6.06 -25.60 -4.37
CA MET A 207 5.96 -24.29 -3.70
C MET A 207 6.89 -24.18 -2.47
N GLN A 208 7.15 -25.28 -1.75
CA GLN A 208 8.20 -25.34 -0.72
C GLN A 208 9.60 -25.11 -1.31
N ARG A 209 9.83 -25.41 -2.60
CA ARG A 209 11.10 -25.06 -3.21
C ARG A 209 11.29 -23.55 -3.28
N LEU A 210 10.25 -22.73 -3.44
CA LEU A 210 10.39 -21.27 -3.46
C LEU A 210 10.84 -20.69 -2.12
N GLU A 211 10.40 -21.27 -1.01
CA GLU A 211 10.90 -20.94 0.33
C GLU A 211 12.38 -21.36 0.48
N SER A 212 12.79 -22.51 -0.09
CA SER A 212 14.18 -22.96 -0.04
C SER A 212 15.16 -22.21 -0.97
N MET A 213 14.71 -21.67 -2.12
CA MET A 213 15.55 -20.79 -2.97
C MET A 213 15.65 -19.37 -2.41
N ALA A 214 14.66 -18.90 -1.63
CA ALA A 214 14.82 -17.71 -0.81
C ALA A 214 15.87 -17.94 0.30
N PHE A 215 15.91 -19.14 0.88
CA PHE A 215 16.88 -19.49 1.92
C PHE A 215 18.32 -19.70 1.40
N LEU A 216 18.51 -20.20 0.17
CA LEU A 216 19.86 -20.33 -0.42
C LEU A 216 20.45 -19.01 -0.92
N HIS A 217 19.70 -17.90 -0.88
CA HIS A 217 20.22 -16.55 -1.11
C HIS A 217 20.33 -15.75 0.20
N GLN A 218 20.34 -16.43 1.36
CA GLN A 218 20.64 -15.85 2.67
C GLN A 218 22.17 -15.70 2.91
N ASP A 219 23.01 -15.98 1.90
CA ASP A 219 24.48 -15.84 1.96
C ASP A 219 25.04 -14.73 1.05
N THR A 220 24.21 -13.74 0.71
CA THR A 220 24.76 -12.44 0.27
C THR A 220 24.42 -11.41 1.34
N PRO A 221 25.42 -10.79 1.98
CA PRO A 221 25.16 -9.74 2.94
C PRO A 221 24.31 -8.68 2.25
N MET A 222 23.35 -8.17 3.02
CA MET A 222 22.42 -7.07 2.79
C MET A 222 23.03 -5.85 2.03
N THR A 223 23.42 -6.01 0.77
CA THR A 223 23.93 -4.95 -0.13
C THR A 223 22.80 -4.07 -0.66
N PHE A 224 21.54 -4.54 -0.58
CA PHE A 224 20.37 -3.73 -0.92
C PHE A 224 20.05 -2.69 0.17
N THR A 225 20.31 -3.01 1.45
CA THR A 225 20.29 -2.03 2.55
C THR A 225 21.34 -0.96 2.40
N GLU A 226 22.50 -1.26 1.79
CA GLU A 226 23.50 -0.25 1.44
C GLU A 226 23.04 0.61 0.26
N SER A 227 22.29 0.08 -0.71
CA SER A 227 21.73 0.87 -1.81
C SER A 227 20.60 1.81 -1.34
N ILE A 228 19.79 1.39 -0.36
CA ILE A 228 18.78 2.25 0.29
C ILE A 228 19.44 3.21 1.29
N ALA A 229 20.44 2.78 2.06
CA ALA A 229 21.21 3.68 2.93
C ALA A 229 22.10 4.65 2.13
N SER A 230 22.43 4.35 0.87
CA SER A 230 23.15 5.23 -0.06
C SER A 230 22.21 6.17 -0.80
N SER A 231 20.96 5.78 -1.09
CA SER A 231 19.93 6.71 -1.60
C SER A 231 19.40 7.66 -0.50
N VAL A 232 19.40 7.21 0.76
CA VAL A 232 19.09 8.07 1.92
C VAL A 232 20.29 8.96 2.28
N ARG A 233 21.54 8.46 2.17
CA ARG A 233 22.74 9.31 2.35
C ARG A 233 22.88 10.36 1.26
N HIS A 234 22.65 10.03 -0.01
CA HIS A 234 22.68 11.02 -1.09
C HIS A 234 21.55 12.06 -1.06
N HIS A 235 20.59 11.96 -0.13
CA HIS A 235 19.62 13.02 0.13
C HIS A 235 19.90 13.81 1.42
N ASP A 236 20.83 13.32 2.26
CA ASP A 236 21.23 13.97 3.52
C ASP A 236 22.62 14.67 3.40
N ASP A 237 23.40 14.43 2.34
CA ASP A 237 24.80 14.92 2.20
C ASP A 237 24.97 16.21 1.35
N ASP A 238 23.90 16.81 0.82
CA ASP A 238 23.95 18.07 0.04
C ASP A 238 23.42 19.31 0.81
N GLU A 239 23.28 19.23 2.14
CA GLU A 239 22.81 20.34 3.02
C GLU A 239 23.88 20.85 4.00
N ASP A 240 25.14 20.97 3.57
CA ASP A 240 26.15 21.73 4.31
C ASP A 240 26.99 22.56 3.32
N ASP A 241 26.52 23.75 2.99
CA ASP A 241 27.28 25.01 2.90
C ASP A 241 26.46 26.06 2.11
N ASP A 242 26.23 27.19 2.78
CA ASP A 242 25.94 28.54 2.27
C ASP A 242 24.61 29.17 2.75
N ASP A 243 24.77 30.02 3.78
CA ASP A 243 23.92 31.19 4.05
C ASP A 243 23.80 32.05 2.76
N ASP A 244 22.58 32.37 2.30
CA ASP A 244 22.05 33.74 2.16
C ASP A 244 20.77 33.76 1.28
N ASP A 245 20.00 34.82 1.52
CA ASP A 245 18.73 35.27 0.94
C ASP A 245 18.42 34.90 -0.54
N GLY A 246 17.15 34.53 -0.78
CA GLY A 246 16.51 34.77 -2.08
C GLY A 246 16.20 33.54 -2.94
N LYS A 247 14.89 33.25 -3.04
CA LYS A 247 14.16 32.61 -4.14
C LYS A 247 14.99 32.12 -5.34
N GLU A 248 14.89 30.83 -5.64
CA GLU A 248 14.47 30.38 -6.97
C GLU A 248 13.85 28.97 -6.91
N GLU A 249 12.81 28.81 -7.73
CA GLU A 249 11.95 27.64 -7.81
C GLU A 249 12.66 26.44 -8.45
N GLU A 250 12.49 25.25 -7.87
CA GLU A 250 12.27 24.06 -8.69
C GLU A 250 11.17 23.20 -8.05
N GLY A 251 9.95 23.73 -8.12
CA GLY A 251 8.73 22.98 -7.88
C GLY A 251 7.97 22.84 -9.18
N THR A 252 7.83 21.62 -9.69
CA THR A 252 6.53 20.96 -9.96
C THR A 252 6.61 19.94 -11.11
N SER A 253 6.24 18.70 -10.78
CA SER A 253 5.18 17.99 -11.52
C SER A 253 4.81 16.71 -10.78
N LEU A 254 3.55 16.32 -10.55
CA LEU A 254 2.20 16.80 -10.84
C LEU A 254 1.33 15.76 -10.07
N GLU A 255 0.60 16.10 -9.03
CA GLU A 255 -0.80 16.53 -9.06
C GLU A 255 -1.20 16.96 -7.64
N ALA A 256 -1.42 18.26 -7.41
CA ALA A 256 -2.34 18.78 -6.39
C ALA A 256 -2.37 20.31 -6.43
N SER A 257 -3.06 20.91 -7.40
CA SER A 257 -3.63 22.28 -7.28
C SER A 257 -4.50 22.60 -8.48
N ALA A 258 -5.69 22.03 -8.53
CA ALA A 258 -6.77 22.51 -9.38
C ALA A 258 -8.00 22.74 -8.52
N LEU A 259 -7.95 23.77 -7.65
CA LEU A 259 -9.13 24.44 -7.05
C LEU A 259 -8.64 25.53 -6.10
N THR A 260 -8.38 26.73 -6.66
CA THR A 260 -8.85 28.03 -6.15
C THR A 260 -8.09 29.15 -6.84
N LEU A 261 -8.65 29.72 -7.91
CA LEU A 261 -8.35 31.09 -8.30
C LEU A 261 -9.66 31.78 -8.72
N GLY A 262 -10.35 32.33 -7.72
CA GLY A 262 -11.09 33.58 -7.90
C GLY A 262 -10.13 34.76 -7.71
N PRO A 263 -10.36 35.91 -8.38
CA PRO A 263 -9.34 36.91 -8.63
C PRO A 263 -8.93 37.69 -7.36
N LYS A 264 -7.62 37.89 -7.17
CA LYS A 264 -7.04 38.83 -6.19
C LYS A 264 -6.46 40.03 -6.94
N CYS A 265 -7.11 41.18 -6.81
CA CYS A 265 -6.51 42.47 -7.13
C CYS A 265 -5.46 42.84 -6.07
N HIS A 266 -4.27 43.22 -6.50
CA HIS A 266 -3.23 43.80 -5.65
C HIS A 266 -3.09 45.29 -5.97
N GLY A 267 -3.26 46.16 -4.98
CA GLY A 267 -3.16 47.60 -5.14
C GLY A 267 -1.76 48.12 -4.91
N SER A 268 -1.27 48.95 -5.84
CA SER A 268 -0.49 50.15 -5.51
C SER A 268 -0.73 51.19 -6.60
N GLY A 269 -1.41 52.29 -6.24
CA GLY A 269 -1.54 53.49 -7.08
C GLY A 269 -2.82 53.61 -7.91
N GLY A 270 -3.92 54.04 -7.29
CA GLY A 270 -4.95 54.88 -7.90
C GLY A 270 -5.82 54.33 -9.05
N ARG A 271 -7.12 54.13 -8.72
CA ARG A 271 -8.33 53.98 -9.57
C ARG A 271 -8.86 52.54 -9.78
N SER A 272 -10.00 52.29 -9.12
CA SER A 272 -11.16 51.43 -9.43
C SER A 272 -11.00 50.16 -10.28
N CYS A 273 -11.29 48.99 -9.68
CA CYS A 273 -11.94 47.88 -10.37
C CYS A 273 -13.30 47.60 -9.72
N LEU A 274 -14.34 47.85 -10.52
CA LEU A 274 -15.76 47.52 -10.36
C LEU A 274 -16.02 46.30 -11.25
N GLU A 275 -16.78 45.34 -10.71
CA GLU A 275 -17.39 44.14 -11.34
C GLU A 275 -16.48 43.05 -11.93
#